data_AF-A0A7Z1TTY5-F1
#
_entry.id   AF-A0A7Z1TTY5-F1
#
_cell.length_a   1.000
_cell.length_b   1.000
_cell.length_c   1.000
_cell.angle_alpha   90.00
_cell.angle_beta   90.00
_cell.angle_gamma   90.00
#
_symmetry.space_group_name_H-M   'P 1'
#
loop_
_entity.id
_entity.type
_entity.pdbx_description
1 polymer ?
#
loop_
_entity_poly.entity_id
_entity_poly.type
_entity_poly.pdbx_seq_one_letter_code
_entity_poly.pdbx_strand_id
1 'polypeptide(L)'
;MRSTFISLLITFPALGILNAWWFGRELRAFVTATPSIASTADIERMRSVVKRQMIAALIQIPLLAAGPILYGLGLLRHVLRPGDVVFVIVPSAAVLALGLASKRIEAAARALPAPDHELRRQRDAIVHTWLKKPLPDW
;
A
#
# COMPACT_ATOMS: atom_id res chain seq x y z
N MET A 1 18.11 24.46 -9.64
CA MET A 1 18.43 23.26 -8.85
C MET A 1 17.49 23.07 -7.65
N ARG A 2 17.29 24.09 -6.79
CA ARG A 2 16.35 23.98 -5.65
C ARG A 2 14.92 23.61 -6.04
N SER A 3 14.37 24.24 -7.07
CA SER A 3 13.02 23.94 -7.57
C SER A 3 12.89 22.47 -7.98
N THR A 4 13.91 21.88 -8.59
CA THR A 4 13.93 20.45 -8.97
C THR A 4 13.83 19.54 -7.74
N PHE A 5 14.60 19.80 -6.69
CA PHE A 5 14.52 19.03 -5.44
C PHE A 5 13.13 19.14 -4.81
N ILE A 6 12.57 20.36 -4.74
CA ILE A 6 11.24 20.58 -4.17
C ILE A 6 10.17 19.86 -5.01
N SER A 7 10.22 19.96 -6.34
CA SER A 7 9.29 19.24 -7.22
C SER A 7 9.34 17.74 -6.96
N LEU A 8 10.53 17.15 -6.89
CA LEU A 8 10.68 15.71 -6.60
C LEU A 8 10.17 15.36 -5.20
N LEU A 9 10.46 16.18 -4.19
CA LEU A 9 9.97 16.01 -2.82
C LEU A 9 8.44 16.07 -2.71
N ILE A 10 7.76 16.70 -3.66
CA ILE A 10 6.29 16.72 -3.72
C ILE A 10 5.77 15.55 -4.57
N THR A 11 6.39 15.28 -5.72
CA THR A 11 5.93 14.26 -6.66
C THR A 11 6.00 12.85 -6.08
N PHE A 12 7.11 12.47 -5.45
CA PHE A 12 7.26 11.10 -4.91
C PHE A 12 6.21 10.77 -3.85
N PRO A 13 5.96 11.63 -2.85
CA PRO A 13 4.89 11.36 -1.90
C PRO A 13 3.50 11.47 -2.51
N ALA A 14 3.25 12.35 -3.48
CA ALA A 14 1.97 12.40 -4.19
C ALA A 14 1.68 11.06 -4.88
N LEU A 15 2.68 10.47 -5.54
CA LEU A 15 2.59 9.12 -6.10
C LEU A 15 2.34 8.07 -5.02
N GLY A 16 3.02 8.16 -3.87
CA GLY A 16 2.80 7.27 -2.73
C GLY A 16 1.38 7.36 -2.16
N ILE A 17 0.79 8.56 -2.13
CA ILE A 17 -0.60 8.79 -1.71
C ILE A 17 -1.57 8.19 -2.72
N LEU A 18 -1.35 8.43 -4.02
CA LEU A 18 -2.18 7.89 -5.09
C LEU A 18 -2.15 6.36 -5.11
N ASN A 19 -0.96 5.77 -4.95
CA ASN A 19 -0.77 4.32 -4.86
C ASN A 19 -1.57 3.75 -3.68
N ALA A 20 -1.37 4.27 -2.46
CA ALA A 20 -2.08 3.82 -1.28
C ALA A 20 -3.61 4.00 -1.40
N TRP A 21 -4.07 5.11 -1.95
CA TRP A 21 -5.48 5.39 -2.14
C TRP A 21 -6.13 4.46 -3.17
N TRP A 22 -5.49 4.25 -4.32
CA TRP A 22 -6.01 3.40 -5.40
C TRP A 22 -6.17 1.96 -4.93
N PHE A 23 -5.10 1.38 -4.38
CA PHE A 23 -5.12 0.01 -3.92
C PHE A 23 -6.01 -0.16 -2.68
N GLY A 24 -6.06 0.82 -1.77
CA GLY A 24 -7.04 0.81 -0.67
C GLY A 24 -8.49 0.79 -1.16
N ARG A 25 -8.81 1.51 -2.25
CA ARG A 25 -10.14 1.48 -2.89
C ARG A 25 -10.44 0.14 -3.57
N GLU A 26 -9.46 -0.48 -4.24
CA GLU A 26 -9.63 -1.79 -4.87
C GLU A 26 -9.97 -2.86 -3.83
N LEU A 27 -9.25 -2.88 -2.70
CA LEU A 27 -9.53 -3.80 -1.60
C LEU A 27 -10.90 -3.54 -0.97
N ARG A 28 -11.28 -2.27 -0.80
CA ARG A 28 -12.61 -1.90 -0.31
C ARG A 28 -13.71 -2.40 -1.25
N ALA A 29 -13.55 -2.18 -2.55
CA ALA A 29 -14.51 -2.60 -3.55
C ALA A 29 -14.68 -4.12 -3.54
N PHE A 30 -13.58 -4.87 -3.38
CA PHE A 30 -13.63 -6.33 -3.22
C PHE A 30 -14.43 -6.75 -1.99
N VAL A 31 -14.13 -6.20 -0.81
CA VAL A 31 -14.86 -6.54 0.43
C VAL A 31 -16.34 -6.19 0.34
N THR A 32 -16.69 -5.06 -0.29
CA THR A 32 -18.10 -4.66 -0.49
C THR A 32 -18.82 -5.58 -1.47
N ALA A 33 -18.15 -6.04 -2.53
CA ALA A 33 -18.75 -6.88 -3.57
C ALA A 33 -18.81 -8.37 -3.19
N THR A 34 -17.95 -8.83 -2.28
CA THR A 34 -17.80 -10.24 -1.90
C THR A 34 -18.03 -10.40 -0.39
N PRO A 35 -19.29 -10.52 0.07
CA PRO A 35 -19.61 -10.68 1.49
C PRO A 35 -19.19 -12.04 2.06
N SER A 36 -19.02 -13.06 1.21
CA SER A 36 -18.49 -14.38 1.55
C SER A 36 -17.75 -14.99 0.36
N ILE A 37 -16.78 -15.86 0.64
CA ILE A 37 -16.07 -16.64 -0.38
C ILE A 37 -16.87 -17.91 -0.60
N ALA A 38 -17.79 -17.88 -1.56
CA ALA A 38 -18.73 -18.96 -1.84
C ALA A 38 -18.32 -19.81 -3.06
N SER A 39 -17.36 -19.33 -3.85
CA SER A 39 -16.93 -19.98 -5.08
C SER A 39 -15.43 -19.87 -5.33
N THR A 40 -14.90 -20.74 -6.19
CA THR A 40 -13.52 -20.66 -6.68
C THR A 40 -13.24 -19.34 -7.40
N ALA A 41 -14.26 -18.75 -8.04
CA ALA A 41 -14.13 -17.43 -8.67
C ALA A 41 -13.89 -16.31 -7.63
N ASP A 42 -14.40 -16.45 -6.40
CA ASP A 42 -14.13 -15.51 -5.32
C ASP A 42 -12.69 -15.62 -4.82
N ILE A 43 -12.16 -16.84 -4.74
CA ILE A 43 -10.75 -17.10 -4.40
C ILE A 43 -9.81 -16.46 -5.43
N GLU A 44 -10.07 -16.65 -6.73
CA GLU A 44 -9.21 -16.07 -7.76
C GLU A 44 -9.28 -14.54 -7.78
N ARG A 45 -10.46 -13.97 -7.50
CA ARG A 45 -10.61 -12.52 -7.30
C ARG A 45 -9.82 -12.04 -6.08
N MET A 46 -9.91 -12.72 -4.94
CA MET A 46 -9.15 -12.39 -3.74
C MET A 46 -7.65 -12.43 -4.02
N ARG A 47 -7.19 -13.49 -4.68
CA ARG A 47 -5.80 -13.69 -5.09
C ARG A 47 -5.30 -12.54 -5.95
N SER A 48 -6.07 -12.15 -6.97
CA SER A 48 -5.73 -11.03 -7.86
C SER A 48 -5.60 -9.70 -7.11
N VAL A 49 -6.56 -9.39 -6.23
CA VAL A 49 -6.53 -8.16 -5.42
C VAL A 49 -5.36 -8.17 -4.45
N VAL A 50 -5.14 -9.26 -3.72
CA VAL A 50 -4.03 -9.40 -2.77
C VAL A 50 -2.68 -9.31 -3.49
N LYS A 51 -2.54 -9.92 -4.68
CA LYS A 51 -1.33 -9.82 -5.52
C LYS A 51 -0.98 -8.35 -5.78
N ARG A 52 -1.98 -7.58 -6.19
CA ARG A 52 -1.84 -6.16 -6.51
C ARG A 52 -1.49 -5.34 -5.26
N GLN A 53 -2.10 -5.63 -4.10
CA GLN A 53 -1.71 -5.01 -2.82
C GLN A 53 -0.24 -5.27 -2.48
N MET A 54 0.23 -6.52 -2.60
CA MET A 54 1.61 -6.88 -2.27
C MET A 54 2.60 -6.14 -3.18
N ILE A 55 2.36 -6.13 -4.49
CA ILE A 55 3.18 -5.40 -5.46
C ILE A 55 3.14 -3.88 -5.18
N ALA A 56 1.95 -3.33 -4.91
CA ALA A 56 1.79 -1.92 -4.57
C ALA A 56 2.56 -1.53 -3.31
N ALA A 57 2.59 -2.39 -2.29
CA ALA A 57 3.38 -2.19 -1.08
C ALA A 57 4.89 -2.20 -1.39
N LEU A 58 5.36 -3.07 -2.29
CA LEU A 58 6.75 -3.07 -2.73
C LEU A 58 7.12 -1.77 -3.48
N ILE A 59 6.24 -1.26 -4.33
CA ILE A 59 6.42 0.03 -5.02
C ILE A 59 6.35 1.20 -4.03
N GLN A 60 5.57 1.08 -2.96
CA GLN A 60 5.44 2.11 -1.93
C GLN A 60 6.77 2.38 -1.21
N ILE A 61 7.60 1.34 -1.00
CA ILE A 61 8.89 1.45 -0.31
C ILE A 61 9.81 2.50 -0.96
N PRO A 62 10.19 2.40 -2.25
CA PRO A 62 11.04 3.40 -2.88
C PRO A 62 10.36 4.78 -2.97
N LEU A 63 9.03 4.84 -3.15
CA LEU A 63 8.29 6.11 -3.16
C LEU A 63 8.42 6.86 -1.82
N LEU A 64 8.34 6.13 -0.70
CA LEU A 64 8.50 6.69 0.63
C LEU A 64 9.96 6.98 0.99
N ALA A 65 10.90 6.14 0.55
CA ALA A 65 12.32 6.34 0.79
C ALA A 65 12.90 7.52 -0.01
N ALA A 66 12.34 7.82 -1.19
CA ALA A 66 12.81 8.91 -2.05
C ALA A 66 12.80 10.26 -1.34
N GLY A 67 11.76 10.57 -0.55
CA GLY A 67 11.64 11.84 0.17
C GLY A 67 12.82 12.11 1.12
N PRO A 68 13.06 11.25 2.14
CA PRO A 68 14.20 11.38 3.04
C PRO A 68 15.56 11.40 2.32
N ILE A 69 15.75 10.57 1.29
CA ILE A 69 16.99 10.53 0.50
C ILE A 69 17.22 11.85 -0.22
N LEU A 70 16.22 12.37 -0.93
CA LEU A 70 16.31 13.64 -1.66
C LEU A 70 16.53 14.82 -0.71
N TYR A 71 15.88 14.81 0.45
CA TYR A 71 16.07 15.83 1.47
C TYR A 71 17.50 15.83 2.01
N GLY A 72 18.02 14.66 2.40
CA GLY A 72 19.41 14.52 2.87
C GLY A 72 20.44 14.95 1.82
N LEU A 73 20.26 14.52 0.58
CA LEU A 73 21.13 14.93 -0.55
C LEU A 73 21.03 16.43 -0.84
N GLY A 74 19.86 17.03 -0.69
CA GLY A 74 19.65 18.46 -0.90
C GLY A 74 20.26 19.31 0.23
N LEU A 75 20.26 18.83 1.47
CA LEU A 75 20.96 19.45 2.60
C LEU A 75 22.48 19.39 2.42
N LEU A 76 23.01 18.21 2.06
CA LEU A 76 24.45 18.01 1.82
C LEU A 76 24.99 18.91 0.70
N ARG A 77 24.16 19.19 -0.31
CA ARG A 77 24.52 20.11 -1.41
C ARG A 77 24.20 21.58 -1.11
N HIS A 78 23.75 21.90 0.10
CA HIS A 78 23.31 23.25 0.50
C HIS A 78 22.20 23.85 -0.40
N VAL A 79 21.46 23.01 -1.11
CA VAL A 79 20.37 23.41 -2.00
C VAL A 79 19.05 23.55 -1.24
N LEU A 80 18.85 22.71 -0.23
CA LEU A 80 17.69 22.73 0.66
C LEU A 80 18.05 23.34 2.01
N ARG A 81 17.04 23.89 2.69
CA ARG A 81 17.16 24.44 4.04
C ARG A 81 16.54 23.47 5.04
N PRO A 82 16.95 23.52 6.32
CA PRO A 82 16.32 22.71 7.37
C PRO A 82 14.79 22.80 7.38
N GLY A 83 14.22 23.98 7.17
CA GLY A 83 12.77 24.20 7.10
C GLY A 83 12.04 23.46 5.96
N ASP A 84 12.75 23.03 4.91
CA ASP A 84 12.16 22.25 3.82
C ASP A 84 11.78 20.81 4.25
N VAL A 85 12.08 20.41 5.49
CA VAL A 85 11.68 19.11 6.08
C VAL A 85 10.16 18.89 6.07
N VAL A 86 9.39 19.97 6.06
CA VAL A 86 7.93 19.93 5.98
C VAL A 86 7.43 19.17 4.75
N PHE A 87 8.17 19.25 3.63
CA PHE A 87 7.85 18.54 2.39
C PHE A 87 8.08 17.03 2.48
N VAL A 88 8.79 16.55 3.50
CA VAL A 88 8.95 15.12 3.79
C VAL A 88 7.93 14.66 4.84
N ILE A 89 7.79 15.42 5.93
CA ILE A 89 6.98 15.02 7.08
C ILE A 89 5.50 14.99 6.73
N VAL A 90 4.96 16.08 6.15
CA VAL A 90 3.53 16.20 5.89
C VAL A 90 3.02 15.09 4.97
N PRO A 91 3.67 14.81 3.83
CA PRO A 91 3.20 13.73 2.97
C PRO A 91 3.40 12.32 3.57
N SER A 92 4.47 12.11 4.33
CA SER A 92 4.70 10.83 5.03
C SER A 92 3.60 10.56 6.06
N ALA A 93 3.18 11.60 6.80
CA ALA A 93 2.07 11.51 7.74
C ALA A 93 0.74 11.18 7.01
N ALA A 94 0.50 11.77 5.84
CA ALA A 94 -0.68 11.48 5.03
C ALA A 94 -0.72 10.01 4.56
N VAL A 95 0.42 9.48 4.09
CA VAL A 95 0.51 8.06 3.71
C VAL A 95 0.28 7.15 4.92
N LEU A 96 0.86 7.46 6.07
CA LEU A 96 0.64 6.67 7.30
C LEU A 96 -0.83 6.67 7.70
N ALA A 97 -1.52 7.82 7.63
CA ALA A 97 -2.94 7.92 7.92
C ALA A 97 -3.78 7.05 6.97
N LEU A 98 -3.46 7.04 5.67
CA LEU A 98 -4.12 6.18 4.68
C LEU A 98 -3.87 4.69 4.96
N GLY A 99 -2.64 4.33 5.36
CA GLY A 99 -2.32 2.96 5.77
C GLY A 99 -3.12 2.51 6.99
N LEU A 100 -3.23 3.35 8.02
CA LEU A 100 -4.03 3.08 9.22
C LEU A 100 -5.51 2.93 8.90
N ALA A 101 -6.07 3.78 8.03
CA ALA A 101 -7.45 3.67 7.59
C ALA A 101 -7.71 2.37 6.79
N SER A 102 -6.72 1.91 6.03
CA SER A 102 -6.82 0.70 5.21
C SER A 102 -6.75 -0.58 6.03
N LYS A 103 -6.09 -0.58 7.20
CA LYS A 103 -6.00 -1.77 8.07
C LYS A 103 -7.36 -2.37 8.46
N ARG A 104 -8.40 -1.54 8.64
CA ARG A 104 -9.76 -2.03 8.93
C ARG A 104 -10.33 -2.83 7.76
N ILE A 105 -10.06 -2.40 6.54
CA ILE A 105 -10.52 -3.04 5.31
C ILE A 105 -9.74 -4.34 5.09
N GLU A 106 -8.43 -4.33 5.35
CA GLU A 106 -7.62 -5.55 5.33
C GLU A 106 -8.12 -6.59 6.32
N ALA A 107 -8.43 -6.19 7.55
CA ALA A 107 -8.99 -7.09 8.55
C ALA A 107 -10.32 -7.68 8.08
N ALA A 108 -11.20 -6.86 7.48
CA ALA A 108 -12.46 -7.34 6.91
C ALA A 108 -12.24 -8.34 5.76
N ALA A 109 -11.31 -8.06 4.84
CA ALA A 109 -10.97 -8.97 3.75
C ALA A 109 -10.43 -10.32 4.24
N ARG A 110 -9.63 -10.32 5.30
CA ARG A 110 -9.08 -11.53 5.92
C ARG A 110 -10.15 -12.33 6.68
N ALA A 111 -11.15 -11.65 7.21
CA ALA A 111 -12.23 -12.25 7.99
C ALA A 111 -13.42 -12.72 7.15
N LEU A 112 -13.37 -12.59 5.81
CA LEU A 112 -14.46 -13.00 4.93
C LEU A 112 -14.81 -14.48 5.16
N PRO A 113 -16.07 -14.82 5.48
CA PRO A 113 -16.46 -16.20 5.75
C PRO A 113 -16.35 -17.06 4.49
N ALA A 114 -15.87 -18.29 4.66
CA ALA A 114 -15.82 -19.33 3.63
C ALA A 114 -16.55 -20.57 4.18
N PRO A 115 -17.76 -20.89 3.67
CA PRO A 115 -18.57 -21.99 4.21
C PRO A 115 -17.94 -23.35 3.94
N ASP A 116 -17.36 -23.54 2.76
CA ASP A 116 -16.64 -24.75 2.37
C ASP A 116 -15.25 -24.81 3.03
N HIS A 117 -14.87 -25.99 3.51
CA HIS A 117 -13.59 -26.25 4.15
C HIS A 117 -12.43 -26.07 3.18
N GLU A 118 -12.59 -26.46 1.91
CA GLU A 118 -11.53 -26.32 0.90
C GLU A 118 -11.31 -24.85 0.51
N LEU A 119 -12.40 -24.09 0.27
CA LEU A 119 -12.32 -22.65 0.03
C LEU A 119 -11.71 -21.90 1.22
N ARG A 120 -12.03 -22.31 2.45
CA ARG A 120 -11.45 -21.74 3.67
C ARG A 120 -9.95 -21.96 3.74
N ARG A 121 -9.49 -23.18 3.43
CA ARG A 121 -8.06 -23.52 3.38
C ARG A 121 -7.32 -22.66 2.36
N GLN A 122 -7.89 -22.47 1.17
CA GLN A 122 -7.29 -21.63 0.12
C GLN A 122 -7.25 -20.15 0.51
N ARG A 123 -8.33 -19.61 1.09
CA ARG A 123 -8.36 -18.25 1.64
C ARG A 123 -7.24 -18.08 2.68
N ASP A 124 -7.11 -19.02 3.61
CA ASP A 124 -6.14 -18.92 4.70
C ASP A 124 -4.69 -19.00 4.20
N ALA A 125 -4.43 -19.80 3.16
CA ALA A 125 -3.13 -19.81 2.48
C ALA A 125 -2.81 -18.45 1.83
N ILE A 126 -3.77 -17.83 1.13
CA ILE A 126 -3.61 -16.50 0.54
C ILE A 126 -3.33 -15.46 1.64
N VAL A 127 -4.12 -15.47 2.73
CA VAL A 127 -3.94 -14.55 3.87
C VAL A 127 -2.58 -14.77 4.54
N HIS A 128 -2.14 -16.02 4.67
CA HIS A 128 -0.83 -16.34 5.23
C HIS A 128 0.29 -15.78 4.37
N THR A 129 0.29 -16.01 3.05
CA THR A 129 1.28 -15.43 2.14
C THR A 129 1.24 -13.91 2.16
N TRP A 130 0.04 -13.31 2.15
CA TRP A 130 -0.11 -11.85 2.22
C TRP A 130 0.54 -11.24 3.47
N LEU A 131 0.44 -11.92 4.62
CA LEU A 131 0.97 -11.43 5.89
C LEU A 131 2.45 -11.74 6.13
N LYS A 132 2.94 -12.84 5.57
CA LYS A 132 4.26 -13.39 5.91
C LYS A 132 5.31 -13.20 4.82
N LYS A 133 4.91 -12.93 3.59
CA LYS A 133 5.83 -12.87 2.45
C LYS A 133 5.79 -11.50 1.77
N PRO A 134 6.93 -11.04 1.22
CA PRO A 134 6.98 -9.79 0.46
C PRO A 134 6.36 -9.94 -0.93
N LEU A 135 6.31 -11.16 -1.47
CA LEU A 135 5.84 -11.47 -2.81
C LEU A 135 4.80 -12.60 -2.81
N PRO A 136 3.88 -12.59 -3.79
CA PRO A 136 2.91 -13.67 -4.00
C PRO A 136 3.62 -14.95 -4.46
N ASP A 137 3.26 -16.12 -3.92
CA ASP A 137 3.93 -17.39 -4.23
C ASP A 137 3.02 -18.62 -4.25
N TRP A 138 1.71 -18.37 -4.34
CA TRP A 138 0.68 -19.39 -4.49
C TRP A 138 0.57 -19.92 -5.92
#